data_AF-A0A7S1Y2W4-F1
#
_entry.id   AF-A0A7S1Y2W4-F1
#
_cell.length_a   1.000
_cell.length_b   1.000
_cell.length_c   1.000
_cell.angle_alpha   90.00
_cell.angle_beta   90.00
_cell.angle_gamma   90.00
#
_symmetry.space_group_name_H-M   'P 1'
#
loop_
_entity.id
_entity.type
_entity.pdbx_description
1 polymer ?
#
loop_
_entity_poly.entity_id
_entity_poly.type
_entity_poly.pdbx_seq_one_letter_code
_entity_poly.pdbx_strand_id
1 'polypeptide(L)'
;SVITLEDIAFGDVFLCSGQSNMVMSMKAAFNGTAEAEDSINYPHLRFASVKTTLADQPQEDVESAAPFAWARSGPDAVSPDDAFAGWPSATCYYFGRELYKELSGEVPIGLVISAWGGQKVECFSSPDALADDTCGGTR
;
A
#
# COMPACT_ATOMS: atom_id res chain seq x y z
N SER A 1 22.81 27.66 0.07
CA SER A 1 21.48 27.75 0.71
C SER A 1 21.27 26.49 1.52
N VAL A 2 20.63 26.58 2.69
CA VAL A 2 20.27 25.42 3.53
C VAL A 2 18.83 25.03 3.20
N ILE A 3 18.58 23.73 2.99
CA ILE A 3 17.23 23.18 2.79
C ILE A 3 16.83 22.51 4.11
N THR A 4 15.69 22.91 4.67
CA THR A 4 15.07 22.24 5.82
C THR A 4 14.05 21.25 5.29
N LEU A 5 14.17 19.99 5.70
CA LEU A 5 13.19 18.95 5.42
C LEU A 5 12.44 18.66 6.72
N GLU A 6 11.12 18.64 6.63
CA GLU A 6 10.22 18.34 7.74
C GLU A 6 9.43 17.06 7.42
N ASP A 7 8.90 16.41 8.46
CA ASP A 7 8.10 15.20 8.32
C ASP A 7 8.81 14.01 7.62
N ILE A 8 10.08 13.79 7.97
CA ILE A 8 10.87 12.67 7.46
C ILE A 8 10.73 11.47 8.40
N ALA A 9 10.53 10.28 7.83
CA ALA A 9 10.51 9.02 8.55
C ALA A 9 11.56 8.05 7.97
N PHE A 10 12.19 7.27 8.85
CA PHE A 10 13.10 6.18 8.49
C PHE A 10 12.60 4.91 9.18
N GLY A 11 12.38 3.85 8.41
CA GLY A 11 11.86 2.59 8.94
C GLY A 11 11.61 1.59 7.82
N ASP A 12 10.75 0.62 8.10
CA ASP A 12 10.52 -0.52 7.23
C ASP A 12 9.46 -0.23 6.17
N VAL A 13 9.64 -0.76 4.97
CA VAL A 13 8.72 -0.56 3.84
C VAL A 13 8.21 -1.91 3.35
N PHE A 14 6.90 -2.04 3.25
CA PHE A 14 6.22 -3.26 2.80
C PHE A 14 5.42 -2.99 1.53
N LEU A 15 5.57 -3.88 0.55
CA LEU A 15 4.79 -3.89 -0.68
C LEU A 15 3.53 -4.75 -0.49
N CYS A 16 2.37 -4.12 -0.58
CA CYS A 16 1.05 -4.73 -0.55
C CYS A 16 0.53 -4.89 -1.98
N SER A 17 0.66 -6.10 -2.54
CA SER A 17 0.25 -6.40 -3.91
C SER A 17 -0.73 -7.58 -3.99
N GLY A 18 -1.30 -7.79 -5.18
CA GLY A 18 -2.30 -8.81 -5.46
C GLY A 18 -3.58 -8.24 -6.05
N GLN A 19 -4.70 -8.91 -5.80
CA GLN A 19 -5.98 -8.66 -6.48
C GLN A 19 -7.08 -8.07 -5.56
N SER A 20 -8.34 -8.45 -5.76
CA SER A 20 -9.54 -7.83 -5.17
C SER A 20 -9.46 -7.60 -3.66
N ASN A 21 -9.03 -8.59 -2.87
CA ASN A 21 -8.93 -8.44 -1.40
C ASN A 21 -7.84 -7.45 -0.98
N MET A 22 -6.81 -7.26 -1.81
CA MET A 22 -5.80 -6.24 -1.60
C MET A 22 -6.24 -4.87 -2.12
N VAL A 23 -7.26 -4.78 -2.99
CA VAL A 23 -7.84 -3.49 -3.45
C VAL A 23 -8.98 -3.00 -2.54
N MET A 24 -9.53 -3.88 -1.71
CA MET A 24 -10.66 -3.56 -0.81
C MET A 24 -10.37 -2.32 0.04
N SER A 25 -11.25 -1.31 -0.04
CA SER A 25 -11.11 -0.07 0.73
C SER A 25 -11.48 -0.25 2.20
N MET A 26 -11.04 0.69 3.04
CA MET A 26 -11.43 0.69 4.46
C MET A 26 -12.94 0.85 4.67
N LYS A 27 -13.66 1.59 3.82
CA LYS A 27 -15.12 1.68 3.89
C LYS A 27 -15.83 0.33 3.68
N ALA A 28 -15.24 -0.57 2.89
CA ALA A 28 -15.75 -1.93 2.69
C ALA A 28 -15.38 -2.88 3.83
N ALA A 29 -14.41 -2.52 4.67
CA ALA A 29 -13.94 -3.36 5.75
C ALA A 29 -14.90 -3.36 6.95
N PHE A 30 -14.96 -4.50 7.64
CA PHE A 30 -15.63 -4.56 8.94
C PHE A 30 -14.98 -3.55 9.90
N ASN A 31 -15.79 -2.79 10.64
CA ASN A 31 -15.35 -1.70 11.52
C ASN A 31 -14.54 -0.57 10.85
N GLY A 32 -14.57 -0.43 9.52
CA GLY A 32 -13.75 0.53 8.78
C GLY A 32 -13.82 1.98 9.28
N THR A 33 -15.00 2.45 9.70
CA THR A 33 -15.18 3.78 10.28
C THR A 33 -14.41 3.97 11.60
N ALA A 34 -14.58 3.04 12.54
CA ALA A 34 -13.90 3.11 13.83
C ALA A 34 -12.38 3.02 13.67
N GLU A 35 -11.91 2.25 12.70
CA GLU A 35 -10.50 2.10 12.37
C GLU A 35 -9.90 3.35 11.74
N ALA A 36 -10.67 4.02 10.87
CA ALA A 36 -10.27 5.31 10.32
C ALA A 36 -10.18 6.38 11.42
N GLU A 37 -11.11 6.39 12.37
CA GLU A 37 -11.07 7.30 13.53
C GLU A 37 -9.86 7.01 14.45
N ASP A 38 -9.59 5.74 14.74
CA ASP A 38 -8.45 5.30 15.57
C ASP A 38 -7.09 5.53 14.88
N SER A 39 -7.08 5.71 13.56
CA SER A 39 -5.85 5.79 12.76
C SER A 39 -4.90 6.93 13.15
N ILE A 40 -5.40 7.97 13.84
CA ILE A 40 -4.60 9.07 14.41
C ILE A 40 -3.58 8.60 15.44
N ASN A 41 -3.80 7.44 16.06
CA ASN A 41 -2.93 6.86 17.08
C ASN A 41 -1.68 6.18 16.49
N TYR A 42 -1.56 6.14 15.15
CA TYR A 42 -0.44 5.51 14.45
C TYR A 42 0.32 6.50 13.55
N PRO A 43 0.85 7.62 14.09
CA PRO A 43 1.38 8.73 13.28
C PRO A 43 2.63 8.40 12.46
N HIS A 44 3.26 7.25 12.71
CA HIS A 44 4.42 6.77 11.97
C HIS A 44 4.08 5.68 10.93
N LEU A 45 2.80 5.34 10.77
CA LEU A 45 2.33 4.64 9.58
C LEU A 45 2.21 5.60 8.39
N ARG A 46 2.68 5.15 7.22
CA ARG A 46 2.65 5.92 5.98
C ARG A 46 2.10 5.09 4.83
N PHE A 47 1.31 5.72 3.96
CA PHE A 47 0.69 5.04 2.81
C PHE A 47 1.10 5.69 1.50
N ALA A 48 1.55 4.87 0.56
CA ALA A 48 1.71 5.22 -0.84
C ALA A 48 0.85 4.26 -1.67
N SER A 49 -0.19 4.77 -2.34
CA SER A 49 -1.03 3.95 -3.21
C SER A 49 -0.71 4.25 -4.66
N VAL A 50 -0.31 3.23 -5.40
CA VAL A 50 0.12 3.35 -6.80
C VAL A 50 -1.09 3.34 -7.71
N LYS A 51 -1.16 4.29 -8.65
CA LYS A 51 -2.20 4.34 -9.67
C LYS A 51 -2.05 3.17 -10.62
N THR A 52 -3.12 2.40 -10.77
CA THR A 52 -3.19 1.29 -11.70
C THR A 52 -2.91 1.75 -13.13
N THR A 53 -1.80 1.27 -13.70
CA THR A 53 -1.31 1.67 -15.02
C THR A 53 -0.88 0.41 -15.77
N LEU A 54 -1.33 0.25 -17.02
CA LEU A 54 -0.77 -0.77 -17.92
C LEU A 54 0.57 -0.27 -18.45
N ALA A 55 1.59 -1.11 -18.34
CA ALA A 55 2.89 -0.86 -18.93
C ALA A 55 3.51 -2.17 -19.40
N ASP A 56 4.05 -2.17 -20.62
CA ASP A 56 4.73 -3.32 -21.20
C ASP A 56 6.20 -3.45 -20.73
N GLN A 57 6.71 -2.43 -20.04
CA GLN A 57 8.08 -2.34 -19.54
C GLN A 57 8.08 -1.81 -18.09
N PRO A 58 9.10 -2.14 -17.28
CA PRO A 58 9.28 -1.54 -15.96
C PRO A 58 9.27 -0.01 -16.04
N GLN A 59 8.60 0.65 -15.09
CA GLN A 59 8.53 2.11 -15.01
C GLN A 59 9.49 2.60 -13.92
N GLU A 60 10.19 3.71 -14.18
CA GLU A 60 11.10 4.33 -13.20
C GLU A 60 10.36 5.16 -12.14
N ASP A 61 9.15 5.62 -12.46
CA ASP A 61 8.29 6.41 -11.58
C ASP A 61 6.83 5.97 -11.74
N VAL A 62 6.01 6.28 -10.74
CA VAL A 62 4.60 5.91 -10.70
C VAL A 62 3.74 7.05 -10.14
N GLU A 63 2.57 7.23 -10.75
CA GLU A 63 1.59 8.17 -10.23
C GLU A 63 0.92 7.63 -8.96
N SER A 64 0.58 8.52 -8.02
CA SER A 64 -0.25 8.15 -6.88
C SER A 64 -1.71 7.97 -7.29
N ALA A 65 -2.36 6.93 -6.77
CA ALA A 65 -3.81 6.74 -6.83
C ALA A 65 -4.56 7.69 -5.89
N ALA A 66 -3.86 8.25 -4.89
CA ALA A 66 -4.38 9.13 -3.87
C ALA A 66 -4.00 10.60 -4.15
N PRO A 67 -4.67 11.60 -3.56
CA PRO A 67 -4.29 13.01 -3.66
C PRO A 67 -2.99 13.35 -2.91
N PHE A 68 -2.25 12.35 -2.45
CA PHE A 68 -1.03 12.46 -1.66
C PHE A 68 -0.04 11.35 -2.03
N ALA A 69 1.24 11.59 -1.74
CA ALA A 69 2.29 10.58 -1.74
C ALA A 69 2.79 10.42 -0.31
N TRP A 70 2.93 9.17 0.17
CA TRP A 70 3.39 8.86 1.53
C TRP A 70 2.59 9.57 2.65
N ALA A 71 1.26 9.50 2.57
CA ALA A 71 0.40 10.14 3.57
C ALA A 71 0.62 9.54 4.96
N ARG A 72 0.69 10.42 5.96
CA ARG A 72 0.60 10.04 7.37
C ARG A 72 -0.75 9.36 7.64
N SER A 73 -0.75 8.37 8.51
CA SER A 73 -1.99 7.81 9.04
C SER A 73 -2.89 8.88 9.65
N GLY A 74 -4.17 8.78 9.33
CA GLY A 74 -5.24 9.69 9.71
C GLY A 74 -6.52 9.35 8.93
N PRO A 75 -7.70 9.81 9.40
CA PRO A 75 -9.00 9.41 8.83
C PRO A 75 -9.08 9.64 7.31
N ASP A 76 -8.66 10.81 6.83
CA ASP A 76 -8.67 11.18 5.41
C ASP A 76 -7.71 10.34 4.57
N ALA A 77 -6.61 9.88 5.19
CA ALA A 77 -5.64 9.03 4.53
C ALA A 77 -6.11 7.58 4.46
N VAL A 78 -6.82 7.10 5.50
CA VAL A 78 -7.22 5.71 5.69
C VAL A 78 -8.56 5.36 5.03
N SER A 79 -9.52 6.30 4.97
CA SER A 79 -10.88 6.02 4.51
C SER A 79 -11.41 7.13 3.59
N PRO A 80 -10.91 7.21 2.34
CA PRO A 80 -11.40 8.15 1.33
C PRO A 80 -12.80 7.75 0.89
N ASP A 81 -13.42 8.62 0.09
CA ASP A 81 -14.86 8.55 -0.09
C ASP A 81 -15.40 7.30 -0.83
N ASP A 82 -14.56 6.58 -1.56
CA ASP A 82 -14.92 5.40 -2.34
C ASP A 82 -15.17 4.15 -1.47
N ALA A 83 -16.37 3.56 -1.64
CA ALA A 83 -16.83 2.42 -0.85
C ALA A 83 -16.28 1.06 -1.31
N PHE A 84 -15.68 0.94 -2.50
CA PHE A 84 -15.31 -0.35 -3.09
C PHE A 84 -13.84 -0.46 -3.48
N ALA A 85 -13.26 0.60 -4.04
CA ALA A 85 -11.86 0.65 -4.43
C ALA A 85 -11.30 2.00 -4.01
N GLY A 86 -10.46 2.00 -2.99
CA GLY A 86 -9.93 3.21 -2.38
C GLY A 86 -8.54 2.98 -1.83
N TRP A 87 -7.92 4.06 -1.35
CA TRP A 87 -6.60 4.03 -0.75
C TRP A 87 -6.68 4.29 0.77
N PRO A 88 -5.81 3.68 1.58
CA PRO A 88 -5.10 2.46 1.31
C PRO A 88 -6.06 1.26 1.25
N SER A 89 -5.50 0.14 0.80
CA SER A 89 -6.04 -1.19 1.03
C SER A 89 -6.32 -1.43 2.53
N ALA A 90 -7.52 -1.92 2.86
CA ALA A 90 -7.87 -2.27 4.22
C ALA A 90 -6.97 -3.38 4.78
N THR A 91 -6.78 -4.45 4.01
CA THR A 91 -5.90 -5.57 4.39
C THR A 91 -4.49 -5.09 4.70
N CYS A 92 -3.95 -4.20 3.86
CA CYS A 92 -2.63 -3.62 4.06
C CYS A 92 -2.57 -2.74 5.32
N TYR A 93 -3.59 -1.88 5.52
CA TYR A 93 -3.70 -1.05 6.73
C TYR A 93 -3.69 -1.89 8.00
N TYR A 94 -4.53 -2.92 8.09
CA TYR A 94 -4.57 -3.78 9.27
C TYR A 94 -3.24 -4.47 9.54
N PHE A 95 -2.57 -4.97 8.50
CA PHE A 95 -1.23 -5.55 8.62
C PHE A 95 -0.24 -4.54 9.22
N GLY A 96 -0.14 -3.34 8.63
CA GLY A 96 0.79 -2.33 9.10
C GLY A 96 0.46 -1.86 10.52
N ARG A 97 -0.82 -1.69 10.86
CA ARG A 97 -1.27 -1.33 12.20
C ARG A 97 -0.90 -2.36 13.25
N GLU A 98 -1.13 -3.64 12.99
CA GLU A 98 -0.76 -4.70 13.93
C GLU A 98 0.76 -4.83 14.07
N LEU A 99 1.50 -4.73 12.96
CA LEU A 99 2.96 -4.73 13.01
C LEU A 99 3.51 -3.53 13.79
N TYR A 100 2.94 -2.34 13.58
CA TYR A 100 3.32 -1.14 14.33
C TYR A 100 3.13 -1.31 15.83
N LYS A 101 2.00 -1.91 16.25
CA LYS A 101 1.72 -2.21 17.66
C LYS A 101 2.70 -3.22 18.23
N GLU A 102 3.00 -4.29 17.48
CA GLU A 102 3.97 -5.32 17.90
C GLU A 102 5.37 -4.74 18.08
N LEU A 103 5.75 -3.79 17.23
CA LEU A 103 7.01 -3.03 17.35
C LEU A 103 6.94 -1.86 18.33
N SER A 104 5.92 -1.83 19.21
CA SER A 104 5.72 -0.80 20.24
C SER A 104 5.63 0.64 19.70
N GLY A 105 5.36 0.80 18.40
CA GLY A 105 5.34 2.07 17.69
C GLY A 105 6.69 2.75 17.50
N GLU A 106 7.80 2.05 17.73
CA GLU A 106 9.15 2.63 17.65
C GLU A 106 9.67 2.74 16.22
N VAL A 107 9.24 1.84 15.33
CA VAL A 107 9.68 1.78 13.93
C VAL A 107 8.57 2.35 13.03
N PRO A 108 8.82 3.44 12.27
CA PRO A 108 7.93 3.88 11.21
C PRO A 108 7.74 2.79 10.16
N ILE A 109 6.50 2.63 9.69
CA ILE A 109 6.17 1.61 8.69
C ILE A 109 5.55 2.29 7.47
N GLY A 110 6.19 2.06 6.33
CA GLY A 110 5.73 2.45 5.01
C GLY A 110 4.98 1.32 4.33
N LEU A 111 3.77 1.60 3.86
CA LEU A 111 2.96 0.65 3.11
C LEU A 111 2.80 1.15 1.67
N VAL A 112 3.33 0.40 0.72
CA VAL A 112 3.19 0.66 -0.71
C VAL A 112 2.11 -0.26 -1.27
N ILE A 113 0.97 0.30 -1.65
CA ILE A 113 -0.16 -0.44 -2.20
C ILE A 113 -0.07 -0.43 -3.71
N SER A 114 0.14 -1.60 -4.31
CA SER A 114 0.15 -1.81 -5.76
C SER A 114 -0.66 -3.06 -6.08
N ALA A 115 -1.97 -2.90 -6.19
CA ALA A 115 -2.92 -4.01 -6.32
C ALA A 115 -3.93 -3.76 -7.44
N TRP A 116 -4.39 -4.83 -8.08
CA TRP A 116 -5.31 -4.75 -9.20
C TRP A 116 -6.35 -5.88 -9.16
N GLY A 117 -7.60 -5.53 -8.85
CA GLY A 117 -8.72 -6.46 -8.79
C GLY A 117 -9.00 -7.16 -10.12
N GLY A 118 -9.32 -8.45 -10.06
CA GLY A 118 -9.72 -9.26 -11.21
C GLY A 118 -8.59 -9.71 -12.13
N GLN A 119 -7.34 -9.39 -11.80
CA GLN A 119 -6.17 -9.82 -12.57
C GLN A 119 -5.71 -11.22 -12.17
N LYS A 120 -5.22 -11.97 -13.14
CA LYS A 120 -4.58 -13.27 -12.90
C LYS A 120 -3.12 -13.08 -12.50
N VAL A 121 -2.48 -14.12 -11.97
CA VAL A 121 -1.09 -14.06 -11.49
C VAL A 121 -0.10 -13.71 -12.61
N GLU A 122 -0.41 -14.05 -13.85
CA GLU A 122 0.39 -13.75 -15.03
C GLU A 122 0.55 -12.24 -15.24
N CYS A 123 -0.44 -11.43 -14.86
CA CYS A 123 -0.37 -9.96 -14.92
C CYS A 123 0.62 -9.36 -13.92
N PHE A 124 1.01 -10.12 -12.89
CA PHE A 124 1.99 -9.71 -11.87
C PHE A 124 3.35 -10.40 -12.05
N SER A 125 3.49 -11.24 -13.07
CA SER A 125 4.69 -12.03 -13.33
C SER A 125 5.56 -11.33 -14.37
N SER A 126 6.88 -11.40 -14.21
CA SER A 126 7.79 -10.89 -15.23
C SER A 126 7.69 -11.74 -16.51
N PRO A 127 8.02 -11.18 -17.69
CA PRO A 127 8.11 -11.96 -18.93
C PRO A 127 9.04 -13.18 -18.79
N ASP A 128 10.16 -13.01 -18.09
CA ASP A 128 11.11 -14.10 -17.82
C ASP A 128 10.49 -15.23 -16.99
N ALA A 129 9.70 -14.90 -15.95
CA ALA A 129 9.02 -15.89 -15.13
C ALA A 129 7.94 -16.66 -15.91
N LEU A 130 7.27 -16.00 -16.86
CA LEU A 130 6.27 -16.63 -17.73
C LEU A 130 6.88 -17.49 -18.84
N ALA A 131 8.10 -17.16 -19.27
CA ALA A 131 8.85 -17.94 -20.25
C ALA A 131 9.65 -19.10 -19.62
N ASP A 132 9.65 -19.22 -18.29
CA ASP A 132 10.38 -20.29 -17.60
C ASP A 132 9.61 -21.62 -17.62
N ASP A 133 9.90 -22.43 -18.62
CA ASP A 133 9.38 -23.81 -18.76
C ASP A 133 9.85 -24.77 -17.66
N THR A 134 10.78 -24.33 -16.79
CA THR A 134 11.25 -25.14 -15.65
C THR A 134 10.39 -24.97 -14.39
N CYS A 135 9.36 -24.11 -14.44
CA CYS A 135 8.45 -23.83 -13.34
C CYS A 135 9.16 -23.33 -12.07
N GLY A 136 10.05 -22.34 -12.19
CA GLY A 136 10.81 -21.78 -11.07
C GLY A 136 12.09 -22.56 -10.76
N GLY A 137 12.61 -23.30 -11.75
CA GLY A 137 13.89 -24.00 -11.70
C GLY A 137 15.05 -23.01 -11.68
N THR A 138 15.27 -22.45 -10.49
CA THR A 138 16.46 -21.67 -10.14
C THR A 138 17.73 -22.38 -10.61
N ARG A 139 18.52 -21.68 -11.45
CA ARG A 139 19.96 -21.89 -11.55
C ARG A 139 20.67 -21.15 -10.43
#